data_AF-A0A5J4PC16-F1
#
_entry.id   AF-A0A5J4PC16-F1
#
_cell.length_a   1.000
_cell.length_b   1.000
_cell.length_c   1.000
_cell.angle_alpha   90.00
_cell.angle_beta   90.00
_cell.angle_gamma   90.00
#
_symmetry.space_group_name_H-M   'P 1'
#
loop_
_entity.id
_entity.type
_entity.pdbx_description
1 polymer ?
#
loop_
_entity_poly.entity_id
_entity_poly.type
_entity_poly.pdbx_seq_one_letter_code
_entity_poly.pdbx_strand_id
1 'polypeptide(L)'
;LAEACFRGGYIDSWGSGIMKIMDSCKAAGLPTPEMNEKEGGFIVTLFKDRFSEEELQKHGLNARQINAVQFVKEKGKITNSEYKEMNGVTDRTALRDLEELTEIGIIKRMGDKKGAYYEFVTK
;
A
#
# COMPACT_ATOMS: atom_id res chain seq x y z
N LEU A 1 11.08 -37.06 -2.95
CA LEU A 1 10.02 -36.09 -2.58
C LEU A 1 9.80 -35.05 -3.67
N ALA A 2 10.79 -34.22 -4.02
CA ALA A 2 10.65 -33.19 -5.05
C ALA A 2 10.13 -33.73 -6.40
N GLU A 3 10.65 -34.87 -6.87
CA GLU A 3 10.18 -35.46 -8.12
C GLU A 3 8.72 -35.97 -8.06
N ALA A 4 8.29 -36.50 -6.91
CA ALA A 4 6.89 -36.87 -6.70
C ALA A 4 5.98 -35.64 -6.69
N CYS A 5 6.41 -34.55 -6.05
CA CYS A 5 5.68 -33.27 -6.05
C CYS A 5 5.62 -32.63 -7.44
N PHE A 6 6.69 -32.72 -8.22
CA PHE A 6 6.75 -32.21 -9.59
C PHE A 6 5.81 -33.01 -10.50
N ARG A 7 5.87 -34.35 -10.46
CA ARG A 7 4.96 -35.22 -11.22
C ARG A 7 3.50 -35.07 -10.79
N GLY A 8 3.27 -34.76 -9.50
CA GLY A 8 1.95 -34.46 -8.96
C GLY A 8 1.45 -33.04 -9.25
N GLY A 9 2.25 -32.18 -9.90
CA GLY A 9 1.88 -30.81 -10.24
C GLY A 9 1.85 -29.83 -9.06
N TYR A 10 2.42 -30.21 -7.91
CA TYR A 10 2.47 -29.35 -6.71
C TYR A 10 3.59 -28.31 -6.74
N ILE A 11 4.67 -28.61 -7.48
CA ILE A 11 5.80 -27.70 -7.65
C ILE A 11 6.18 -27.61 -9.12
N ASP A 12 6.72 -26.46 -9.51
CA ASP A 12 7.32 -26.27 -10.83
C ASP A 12 8.70 -26.92 -10.94
N SER A 13 9.30 -26.84 -12.14
CA SER A 13 10.70 -27.21 -12.35
C SER A 13 11.62 -26.39 -11.43
N TRP A 14 12.75 -27.00 -11.03
CA TRP A 14 13.67 -26.42 -10.06
C TRP A 14 14.11 -25.00 -10.41
N GLY A 15 14.01 -24.08 -9.44
CA GLY A 15 14.43 -22.70 -9.57
C GLY A 15 13.43 -21.75 -10.23
N SER A 16 12.37 -22.24 -10.88
CA SER A 16 11.39 -21.37 -11.54
C SER A 16 10.38 -20.75 -10.57
N GLY A 17 10.05 -21.44 -9.47
CA GLY A 17 9.05 -20.98 -8.50
C GLY A 17 9.40 -19.63 -7.86
N ILE A 18 10.67 -19.42 -7.48
CA ILE A 18 11.08 -18.15 -6.86
C ILE A 18 11.02 -16.98 -7.85
N MET A 19 11.37 -17.21 -9.12
CA MET A 19 11.24 -16.18 -10.17
C MET A 19 9.77 -15.79 -10.36
N LYS A 20 8.86 -16.76 -10.41
CA LYS A 20 7.42 -16.46 -10.50
C LYS A 20 6.92 -15.63 -9.31
N ILE A 21 7.40 -15.91 -8.09
CA ILE A 21 7.04 -15.11 -6.91
C ILE A 21 7.56 -13.67 -7.06
N MET A 22 8.83 -13.49 -7.47
CA MET A 22 9.41 -12.15 -7.68
C MET A 22 8.66 -11.38 -8.78
N ASP A 23 8.35 -12.02 -9.90
CA ASP A 23 7.61 -11.42 -11.01
C ASP A 23 6.19 -11.04 -10.59
N SER A 24 5.52 -11.88 -9.78
CA SER A 24 4.18 -11.60 -9.25
C SER A 24 4.19 -10.39 -8.30
N CYS A 25 5.17 -10.30 -7.40
CA CYS A 25 5.34 -9.13 -6.52
C CYS A 25 5.55 -7.86 -7.35
N LYS A 26 6.42 -7.93 -8.38
CA LYS A 26 6.69 -6.79 -9.26
C LYS A 26 5.45 -6.37 -10.05
N ALA A 27 4.70 -7.32 -10.62
CA ALA A 27 3.47 -7.06 -11.35
C ALA A 27 2.39 -6.44 -10.46
N ALA A 28 2.37 -6.79 -9.18
CA ALA A 28 1.49 -6.21 -8.17
C ALA A 28 1.99 -4.85 -7.60
N GLY A 29 3.13 -4.34 -8.06
CA GLY A 29 3.73 -3.11 -7.54
C GLY A 29 4.23 -3.23 -6.09
N LEU A 30 4.43 -4.45 -5.61
CA LEU A 30 4.92 -4.75 -4.26
C LEU A 30 6.45 -4.74 -4.23
N PRO A 31 7.05 -4.42 -3.07
CA PRO A 31 8.47 -4.66 -2.86
C PRO A 31 8.83 -6.13 -3.16
N THR A 32 10.01 -6.34 -3.73
CA THR A 32 10.53 -7.69 -3.94
C THR A 32 10.63 -8.44 -2.61
N PRO A 33 10.37 -9.76 -2.58
CA PRO A 33 10.51 -10.56 -1.38
C PRO A 33 11.91 -10.43 -0.78
N GLU A 34 12.00 -10.30 0.53
CA GLU A 34 13.28 -10.35 1.23
C GLU A 34 13.62 -11.79 1.58
N MET A 35 14.85 -12.20 1.27
CA MET A 35 15.34 -13.55 1.49
C MET A 35 16.54 -13.49 2.42
N ASN A 36 16.42 -14.06 3.63
CA ASN A 36 17.47 -14.03 4.64
C ASN A 36 17.66 -15.41 5.25
N GLU A 37 18.92 -15.79 5.49
CA GLU A 37 19.26 -16.98 6.27
C GLU A 37 19.30 -16.60 7.76
N LYS A 38 18.52 -17.29 8.59
CA LYS A 38 18.45 -17.03 10.03
C LYS A 38 18.31 -18.35 10.77
N GLU A 39 19.16 -18.56 11.78
CA GLU A 39 19.15 -19.74 12.66
C GLU A 39 19.15 -21.09 11.90
N GLY A 40 19.91 -21.18 10.81
CA GLY A 40 19.99 -22.39 9.98
C GLY A 40 18.75 -22.66 9.11
N GLY A 41 17.81 -21.71 9.06
CA GLY A 41 16.66 -21.71 8.17
C GLY A 41 16.73 -20.59 7.13
N PHE A 42 15.95 -20.73 6.07
CA PHE A 42 15.78 -19.71 5.05
C PHE A 42 14.40 -19.05 5.20
N ILE A 43 14.38 -17.74 5.41
CA ILE A 43 13.16 -16.95 5.58
C ILE A 43 12.91 -16.16 4.30
N VAL A 44 11.69 -16.26 3.78
CA VAL A 44 11.19 -15.43 2.68
C VAL A 44 10.08 -14.54 3.24
N THR A 45 10.32 -13.23 3.24
CA THR A 45 9.35 -12.23 3.70
C THR A 45 8.64 -11.62 2.50
N LEU A 46 7.31 -11.76 2.45
CA LEU A 46 6.46 -11.13 1.45
C LEU A 46 5.81 -9.88 2.05
N PHE A 47 5.84 -8.77 1.31
CA PHE A 47 5.25 -7.51 1.73
C PHE A 47 3.87 -7.33 1.11
N LYS A 48 2.91 -6.92 1.94
CA LYS A 48 1.55 -6.58 1.48
C LYS A 48 1.44 -5.05 1.32
N ASP A 49 0.84 -4.61 0.23
CA ASP A 49 0.49 -3.20 0.07
C ASP A 49 -0.65 -2.85 1.02
N ARG A 50 -0.33 -2.13 2.09
CA ARG A 50 -1.31 -1.66 3.08
C ARG A 50 -2.22 -0.56 2.53
N PHE A 51 -1.87 0.03 1.41
CA PHE A 51 -2.61 1.10 0.75
C PHE A 51 -3.16 0.66 -0.60
N SER A 52 -3.36 -0.65 -0.82
CA SER A 52 -4.12 -1.11 -1.98
C SER A 52 -5.59 -0.73 -1.83
N GLU A 53 -6.28 -0.49 -2.94
CA GLU A 53 -7.71 -0.12 -2.92
C GLU A 53 -8.55 -1.14 -2.16
N GLU A 54 -8.31 -2.44 -2.38
CA GLU A 54 -9.04 -3.52 -1.70
C GLU A 54 -8.86 -3.48 -0.17
N GLU A 55 -7.65 -3.21 0.32
CA GLU A 55 -7.40 -3.12 1.75
C GLU A 55 -8.03 -1.86 2.36
N LEU A 56 -7.96 -0.73 1.65
CA LEU A 56 -8.58 0.51 2.11
C LEU A 56 -10.12 0.39 2.16
N GLN A 57 -10.73 -0.29 1.18
CA GLN A 57 -12.16 -0.60 1.20
C GLN A 57 -12.53 -1.51 2.38
N LYS A 58 -11.73 -2.54 2.69
CA LYS A 58 -11.94 -3.40 3.87
C LYS A 58 -11.83 -2.62 5.19
N HIS A 59 -11.00 -1.57 5.21
CA HIS A 59 -10.89 -0.66 6.33
C HIS A 59 -12.01 0.40 6.39
N GLY A 60 -12.99 0.34 5.48
CA GLY A 60 -14.17 1.19 5.50
C GLY A 60 -13.96 2.57 4.86
N LEU A 61 -12.85 2.79 4.16
CA LEU A 61 -12.62 4.05 3.46
C LEU A 61 -13.55 4.16 2.25
N ASN A 62 -14.09 5.37 2.04
CA ASN A 62 -14.88 5.66 0.86
C ASN A 62 -13.98 5.99 -0.36
N ALA A 63 -14.57 6.03 -1.56
CA ALA A 63 -13.84 6.28 -2.81
C ALA A 63 -13.01 7.59 -2.79
N ARG A 64 -13.51 8.67 -2.16
CA ARG A 64 -12.78 9.97 -2.11
C ARG A 64 -11.56 9.90 -1.19
N GLN A 65 -11.69 9.19 -0.08
CA GLN A 65 -10.60 8.91 0.85
C GLN A 65 -9.55 8.00 0.22
N ILE A 66 -9.97 6.98 -0.52
CA ILE A 66 -9.07 6.09 -1.28
C ILE A 66 -8.27 6.91 -2.31
N ASN A 67 -8.93 7.78 -3.08
CA ASN A 67 -8.25 8.66 -4.04
C ASN A 67 -7.17 9.52 -3.36
N ALA A 68 -7.43 10.05 -2.17
CA ALA A 68 -6.45 10.83 -1.43
C ALA A 68 -5.26 9.99 -0.96
N VAL A 69 -5.49 8.77 -0.49
CA VAL A 69 -4.41 7.85 -0.11
C VAL A 69 -3.54 7.51 -1.31
N GLN A 70 -4.14 7.22 -2.48
CA GLN A 70 -3.37 6.98 -3.71
C GLN A 70 -2.59 8.23 -4.16
N PHE A 71 -3.20 9.40 -4.07
CA PHE A 71 -2.52 10.66 -4.41
C PHE A 71 -1.29 10.92 -3.53
N VAL A 72 -1.41 10.70 -2.21
CA VAL A 72 -0.29 10.83 -1.27
C VAL A 72 0.78 9.76 -1.55
N LYS A 73 0.40 8.55 -1.98
CA LYS A 73 1.32 7.50 -2.39
C LYS A 73 2.15 7.87 -3.61
N GLU A 74 1.56 8.56 -4.58
CA GLU A 74 2.26 8.98 -5.80
C GLU A 74 3.07 10.28 -5.62
N LYS A 75 2.48 11.29 -4.96
CA LYS A 75 3.09 12.64 -4.84
C LYS A 75 3.80 12.89 -3.52
N GLY A 76 3.65 11.99 -2.54
CA GLY A 76 4.21 12.11 -1.19
C GLY A 76 3.38 12.97 -0.23
N LYS A 77 2.58 13.91 -0.73
CA LYS A 77 1.72 14.78 0.09
C LYS A 77 0.48 15.25 -0.67
N ILE A 78 -0.53 15.70 0.08
CA ILE A 78 -1.75 16.32 -0.45
C ILE A 78 -2.13 17.56 0.36
N THR A 79 -2.60 18.59 -0.31
CA THR A 79 -3.20 19.77 0.32
C THR A 79 -4.73 19.69 0.28
N ASN A 80 -5.42 20.45 1.14
CA ASN A 80 -6.89 20.54 1.08
C ASN A 80 -7.37 21.01 -0.31
N SER A 81 -6.68 21.99 -0.91
CA SER A 81 -7.00 22.46 -2.27
C SER A 81 -6.92 21.33 -3.31
N GLU A 82 -5.85 20.52 -3.29
CA GLU A 82 -5.70 19.38 -4.21
C GLU A 82 -6.78 18.32 -3.95
N TYR A 83 -7.11 18.02 -2.69
CA TYR A 83 -8.19 17.09 -2.34
C TYR A 83 -9.53 17.55 -2.90
N LYS A 84 -9.87 18.83 -2.73
CA LYS A 84 -11.11 19.41 -3.26
C LYS A 84 -11.18 19.32 -4.77
N GLU A 85 -10.11 19.71 -5.46
CA GLU A 85 -10.06 19.74 -6.93
C GLU A 85 -10.21 18.33 -7.50
N MET A 86 -9.49 17.37 -6.93
CA MET A 86 -9.54 15.97 -7.33
C MET A 86 -10.92 15.33 -7.11
N ASN A 87 -11.57 15.61 -5.97
CA ASN A 87 -12.83 14.97 -5.61
C ASN A 87 -14.09 15.81 -5.91
N GLY A 88 -13.94 17.05 -6.41
CA GLY A 88 -15.06 17.95 -6.71
C GLY A 88 -15.90 18.33 -5.49
N VAL A 89 -15.31 18.41 -4.29
CA VAL A 89 -16.03 18.63 -3.03
C VAL A 89 -15.85 20.03 -2.45
N THR A 90 -16.71 20.39 -1.50
CA THR A 90 -16.57 21.62 -0.72
C THR A 90 -15.40 21.53 0.27
N ASP A 91 -14.93 22.68 0.72
CA ASP A 91 -13.86 22.77 1.72
C ASP A 91 -14.20 22.06 3.03
N ARG A 92 -15.44 22.21 3.50
CA ARG A 92 -15.91 21.52 4.71
C ARG A 92 -15.87 19.99 4.58
N THR A 93 -16.24 19.45 3.42
CA THR A 93 -16.21 18.00 3.17
C THR A 93 -14.76 17.51 3.07
N ALA A 94 -13.89 18.25 2.36
CA ALA A 94 -12.48 17.89 2.25
C ALA A 94 -11.79 17.87 3.62
N LEU A 95 -12.02 18.90 4.45
CA LEU A 95 -11.47 18.94 5.81
C LEU A 95 -11.93 17.75 6.65
N ARG A 96 -13.23 17.45 6.64
CA ARG A 96 -13.78 16.31 7.39
C ARG A 96 -13.18 14.98 6.95
N ASP A 97 -13.15 14.71 5.64
CA ASP A 97 -12.62 13.45 5.13
C ASP A 97 -11.09 13.31 5.42
N LEU A 98 -10.32 14.41 5.36
CA LEU A 98 -8.89 14.43 5.70
C LEU A 98 -8.64 14.29 7.21
N GLU A 99 -9.53 14.83 8.04
CA GLU A 99 -9.50 14.68 9.50
C GLU A 99 -9.79 13.22 9.89
N GLU A 100 -10.81 12.59 9.30
CA GLU A 100 -11.09 11.16 9.46
C GLU A 100 -9.86 10.29 9.09
N LEU A 101 -9.19 10.60 7.96
CA LEU A 101 -7.95 9.91 7.54
C LEU A 101 -6.78 10.13 8.51
N THR A 102 -6.77 11.27 9.20
CA THR A 102 -5.76 11.61 10.21
C THR A 102 -6.03 10.88 11.52
N GLU A 103 -7.30 10.80 11.95
CA GLU A 103 -7.72 10.11 13.17
C GLU A 103 -7.44 8.60 13.11
N ILE A 104 -7.64 7.97 11.96
CA ILE A 104 -7.28 6.56 11.75
C ILE A 104 -5.78 6.33 11.54
N GLY A 105 -4.97 7.40 11.54
CA GLY A 105 -3.52 7.34 11.49
C GLY A 105 -2.93 6.94 10.14
N ILE A 106 -3.64 7.16 9.03
CA ILE A 106 -3.09 6.94 7.68
C ILE A 106 -2.23 8.13 7.28
N ILE A 107 -2.76 9.35 7.41
CA ILE A 107 -2.03 10.59 7.12
C ILE A 107 -1.84 11.42 8.39
N LYS A 108 -0.90 12.36 8.36
CA LYS A 108 -0.73 13.38 9.40
C LYS A 108 -0.71 14.76 8.76
N ARG A 109 -1.29 15.73 9.45
CA ARG A 109 -1.26 17.14 9.06
C ARG A 109 0.09 17.75 9.39
N MET A 110 0.69 18.43 8.43
CA MET A 110 1.94 19.17 8.53
C MET A 110 1.67 20.66 8.34
N GLY A 111 1.91 21.45 9.39
CA GLY A 111 1.76 22.91 9.40
C GLY A 111 0.37 23.41 9.81
N ASP A 112 0.33 24.60 10.42
CA ASP A 112 -0.86 25.10 11.12
C ASP A 112 -1.71 26.11 10.31
N LYS A 113 -1.12 26.75 9.29
CA LYS A 113 -1.72 27.89 8.57
C LYS A 113 -1.78 27.66 7.05
N LYS A 114 -1.69 28.73 6.25
CA LYS A 114 -1.57 28.65 4.78
C LYS A 114 -0.35 27.80 4.41
N GLY A 115 -0.59 26.78 3.58
CA GLY A 115 0.44 25.83 3.19
C GLY A 115 0.45 24.54 4.00
N ALA A 116 -0.53 24.33 4.89
CA ALA A 116 -0.71 23.03 5.52
C ALA A 116 -0.95 21.93 4.46
N TYR A 117 -0.26 20.81 4.62
CA TYR A 117 -0.37 19.63 3.77
C TYR A 117 -0.48 18.39 4.65
N TYR A 118 -0.82 17.26 4.03
CA TYR A 118 -0.93 15.97 4.68
C TYR A 118 0.01 14.99 4.00
N GLU A 119 0.73 14.20 4.78
CA GLU A 119 1.64 13.16 4.32
C GLU A 119 1.39 11.86 5.10
N PHE A 120 1.88 10.72 4.62
CA PHE A 120 1.72 9.47 5.36
C PHE A 120 2.36 9.52 6.74
N VAL A 121 1.71 8.87 7.71
CA VAL A 121 2.33 8.62 9.02
C VAL A 121 3.51 7.67 8.79
N THR A 122 4.72 8.19 8.94
CA THR A 122 5.94 7.39 8.96
C THR A 122 5.95 6.58 10.26
N LYS A 123 5.89 5.24 10.17
CA LYS A 123 6.15 4.33 11.29
C LYS A 123 7.58 3.83 11.25
#